data_AF-A0A1S8KLG5-F1
#
_entry.id   AF-A0A1S8KLG5-F1
#
_cell.length_a   1.000
_cell.length_b   1.000
_cell.length_c   1.000
_cell.angle_alpha   90.00
_cell.angle_beta   90.00
_cell.angle_gamma   90.00
#
_symmetry.space_group_name_H-M   'P 1'
#
loop_
_entity.id
_entity.type
_entity.pdbx_description
1 polymer ?
#
loop_
_entity_poly.entity_id
_entity_poly.type
_entity_poly.pdbx_seq_one_letter_code
_entity_poly.pdbx_strand_id
1 'polypeptide(L)' 'MNTLGQRIKTIRESVDMNRQTFATYIKVAGGAELVKQWENDEKKPDENTLEQIAVLGRLPPLCWHVGERLTLMR' A
#
# COMPACT_ATOMS: atom_id res chain seq x y z
N MET A 1 11.75 -18.06 3.81
CA MET A 1 12.29 -16.68 3.82
C MET A 1 11.15 -15.73 3.60
N ASN A 2 11.13 -14.58 4.31
CA ASN A 2 10.10 -13.55 4.14
C ASN A 2 10.66 -12.46 3.21
N THR A 3 10.39 -12.57 1.91
CA THR A 3 10.94 -11.71 0.86
C THR A 3 10.44 -10.27 0.97
N LEU A 4 11.03 -9.35 0.21
CA LEU A 4 10.54 -7.97 0.17
C LEU A 4 9.10 -7.94 -0.36
N GLY A 5 8.81 -8.65 -1.45
CA GLY A 5 7.47 -8.75 -2.01
C GLY A 5 6.43 -9.29 -1.04
N GLN A 6 6.79 -10.32 -0.26
CA GLN A 6 5.91 -10.88 0.78
C GLN A 6 5.62 -9.87 1.91
N ARG A 7 6.61 -9.06 2.31
CA ARG A 7 6.41 -7.99 3.31
C ARG A 7 5.50 -6.89 2.78
N ILE A 8 5.69 -6.46 1.53
CA ILE A 8 4.82 -5.46 0.88
C ILE A 8 3.37 -5.96 0.84
N LYS A 9 3.17 -7.22 0.41
CA LYS A 9 1.86 -7.88 0.39
C LYS A 9 1.21 -7.88 1.77
N THR A 10 1.97 -8.25 2.80
CA THR A 10 1.49 -8.31 4.20
C THR A 10 1.05 -6.93 4.69
N ILE A 11 1.83 -5.88 4.42
CA ILE A 11 1.49 -4.50 4.81
C ILE A 11 0.21 -4.08 4.10
N ARG A 12 0.10 -4.29 2.79
CA ARG A 12 -1.11 -3.95 2.02
C ARG A 12 -2.35 -4.65 2.57
N GLU A 13 -2.24 -5.94 2.88
CA GLU A 13 -3.36 -6.74 3.40
C GLU A 13 -3.72 -6.36 4.84
N SER A 14 -2.77 -5.93 5.66
CA SER A 14 -3.05 -5.43 7.02
C SER A 14 -3.87 -4.15 7.06
N VAL A 15 -3.94 -3.42 5.96
CA VAL A 15 -4.77 -2.20 5.79
C VAL A 15 -5.96 -2.42 4.85
N ASP A 16 -6.30 -3.68 4.55
CA ASP A 16 -7.45 -4.09 3.72
C ASP A 16 -7.51 -3.41 2.34
N MET A 17 -6.35 -3.17 1.73
CA MET A 17 -6.28 -2.57 0.40
C MET A 17 -6.11 -3.64 -0.68
N ASN A 18 -6.91 -3.57 -1.74
CA ASN A 18 -6.53 -4.23 -2.99
C ASN A 18 -5.34 -3.50 -3.64
N ARG A 19 -4.69 -4.13 -4.62
CA ARG A 19 -3.49 -3.56 -5.26
C ARG A 19 -3.73 -2.20 -5.93
N GLN A 20 -4.91 -1.99 -6.50
CA GLN A 20 -5.25 -0.74 -7.17
C GLN A 20 -5.38 0.39 -6.15
N THR A 21 -6.15 0.18 -5.08
CA THR A 21 -6.30 1.15 -3.98
C THR A 21 -4.95 1.47 -3.34
N PHE A 22 -4.13 0.44 -3.10
CA PHE A 22 -2.79 0.60 -2.58
C PHE A 22 -1.92 1.47 -3.50
N ALA A 23 -1.85 1.16 -4.79
CA ALA A 23 -1.08 1.95 -5.76
C ALA A 23 -1.52 3.42 -5.83
N THR A 24 -2.83 3.67 -5.79
CA THR A 24 -3.38 5.03 -5.73
C THR A 24 -2.98 5.74 -4.43
N TYR A 25 -3.00 5.04 -3.30
CA TYR A 25 -2.64 5.60 -2.00
C TYR A 25 -1.19 6.07 -1.93
N ILE A 26 -0.24 5.23 -2.38
CA ILE A 26 1.19 5.59 -2.45
C ILE A 26 1.55 6.37 -3.73
N LYS A 27 0.54 6.79 -4.51
CA LYS A 27 0.66 7.66 -5.69
C LYS A 27 1.63 7.14 -6.76
N VAL A 28 1.63 5.83 -7.04
CA VAL A 28 2.52 5.21 -8.03
C VAL A 28 1.82 4.99 -9.37
N ALA A 29 2.42 5.48 -10.45
CA ALA A 29 1.79 5.52 -11.77
C ALA A 29 1.57 4.13 -12.40
N GLY A 30 2.35 3.11 -12.02
CA GLY A 30 2.24 1.76 -12.55
C GLY A 30 1.02 0.97 -12.06
N GLY A 31 0.23 1.52 -11.14
CA GLY A 31 -1.04 0.94 -10.70
C GLY A 31 -0.91 -0.45 -10.10
N ALA A 32 -2.00 -1.23 -10.17
CA ALA A 32 -2.07 -2.57 -9.60
C ALA A 32 -1.03 -3.57 -10.15
N GLU A 33 -0.65 -3.45 -11.44
CA GLU A 33 0.31 -4.38 -12.05
C GLU A 33 1.73 -4.17 -11.52
N LEU A 34 2.14 -2.91 -11.31
CA LEU A 34 3.44 -2.63 -10.71
C LEU A 34 3.51 -3.13 -9.26
N VAL A 35 2.43 -2.98 -8.49
CA VAL A 35 2.34 -3.53 -7.14
C VAL A 35 2.45 -5.06 -7.15
N LYS A 36 1.76 -5.73 -8.08
CA LYS A 36 1.88 -7.19 -8.26
C LYS A 36 3.32 -7.60 -8.58
N GLN A 37 4.00 -6.87 -9.47
CA GLN A 37 5.41 -7.11 -9.80
C GLN A 37 6.32 -6.97 -8.57
N TRP A 38 6.05 -6.00 -7.68
CA TRP A 38 6.76 -5.89 -6.41
C TRP A 38 6.47 -7.04 -5.45
N GLU A 39 5.20 -7.43 -5.31
CA GLU A 39 4.78 -8.54 -4.44
C GLU A 39 5.34 -9.90 -4.86
N ASN A 40 5.59 -10.07 -6.16
CA ASN A 40 6.20 -11.26 -6.74
C ASN A 40 7.73 -11.18 -6.81
N ASP A 41 8.35 -10.12 -6.27
CA ASP A 41 9.79 -9.84 -6.36
C ASP A 41 10.32 -9.73 -7.82
N GLU A 42 9.45 -9.47 -8.79
CA GLU A 42 9.80 -9.26 -10.21
C GLU A 42 10.42 -7.88 -10.44
N LYS A 43 10.05 -6.89 -9.63
CA LYS A 43 10.63 -5.55 -9.59
C LYS A 43 10.83 -5.10 -8.15
N LYS A 44 11.69 -4.10 -7.97
CA LYS A 44 11.89 -3.43 -6.69
C LYS A 44 11.26 -2.02 -6.72
N PRO A 45 10.53 -1.60 -5.68
CA PRO A 45 10.18 -0.19 -5.52
C PRO A 45 11.42 0.67 -5.30
N ASP A 46 11.35 1.94 -5.66
CA ASP A 46 12.39 2.90 -5.28
C ASP A 46 12.37 3.19 -3.76
N GLU A 47 13.40 3.88 -3.28
CA GLU A 47 13.59 4.16 -1.85
C GLU A 47 12.45 4.98 -1.26
N ASN A 48 11.99 6.02 -1.95
CA ASN A 48 10.86 6.86 -1.51
C ASN A 48 9.58 6.03 -1.36
N THR A 49 9.31 5.14 -2.32
CA THR A 49 8.17 4.24 -2.26
C THR A 49 8.30 3.26 -1.10
N LEU A 50 9.49 2.72 -0.85
CA LEU A 50 9.75 1.85 0.29
C LEU A 50 9.50 2.55 1.63
N GLU A 51 9.88 3.83 1.75
CA GLU A 51 9.60 4.64 2.94
C GLU A 51 8.10 4.82 3.17
N GLN A 52 7.34 5.14 2.12
CA GLN A 52 5.87 5.28 2.21
C GLN A 52 5.20 3.96 2.64
N ILE A 53 5.63 2.84 2.06
CA ILE A 53 5.13 1.51 2.43
C ILE A 53 5.48 1.18 3.89
N ALA A 54 6.69 1.52 4.34
CA ALA A 54 7.13 1.28 5.72
C ALA A 54 6.33 2.13 6.73
N VAL A 55 5.99 3.38 6.37
CA VAL A 55 5.10 4.23 7.19
C VAL A 55 3.72 3.59 7.30
N LEU A 56 3.15 3.11 6.19
CA LEU A 56 1.84 2.47 6.20
C LEU A 56 1.82 1.22 7.10
N GLY A 57 2.87 0.41 7.07
CA GLY A 57 3.00 -0.79 7.91
C GLY A 57 3.09 -0.52 9.42
N ARG A 58 3.27 0.74 9.84
CA ARG A 58 3.27 1.15 11.26
C ARG A 58 1.91 1.71 11.72
N LEU A 59 0.97 1.94 10.81
CA LEU A 59 -0.34 2.52 11.14
C LEU A 59 -1.32 1.42 11.58
N PRO A 60 -2.12 1.65 12.63
CA PRO A 60 -3.16 0.70 13.03
C PRO A 60 -4.31 0.74 12.00
N PRO A 61 -5.02 -0.39 11.79
CA PRO A 61 -6.11 -0.45 10.81
C PRO A 61 -7.16 0.66 11.00
N LEU A 62 -7.55 1.01 12.22
CA LEU A 62 -8.61 2.02 12.40
C LEU A 62 -8.25 3.44 11.88
N CYS A 63 -6.98 3.74 11.57
CA CYS A 63 -6.58 5.04 11.01
C CYS A 63 -6.96 5.24 9.53
N TRP A 64 -7.25 4.19 8.74
CA TRP A 64 -7.56 4.36 7.30
C TRP A 64 -8.94 5.00 7.04
N HIS A 65 -9.87 4.92 8.00
CA HIS A 65 -11.24 5.43 7.85
C HIS A 65 -11.47 6.90 8.21
N VAL A 66 -10.44 7.62 8.66
CA VAL A 66 -10.61 9.00 9.13
C VAL A 66 -10.80 9.99 7.95
N GLY A 67 -10.46 9.61 6.72
CA GLY A 67 -10.59 10.47 5.54
C GLY A 67 -11.92 10.42 4.79
N GLU A 68 -12.74 9.37 4.96
CA GLU A 68 -13.93 9.13 4.12
C GLU A 68 -15.26 9.53 4.76
N ARG A 69 -15.24 10.17 5.94
CA ARG A 69 -16.46 10.48 6.73
C ARG A 69 -16.75 11.98 6.93
N LEU A 70 -16.35 12.84 5.98
CA LEU A 70 -16.64 14.28 6.02
C LEU A 70 -17.44 14.83 4.81
N THR A 71 -17.96 13.98 3.91
CA THR A 71 -18.74 14.44 2.74
C THR A 71 -20.25 14.13 2.78
N LEU A 72 -20.80 13.82 3.95
CA LEU A 72 -22.27 13.76 4.16
C LEU A 72 -22.71 14.67 5.31
N MET A 73 -22.30 15.93 5.25
CA MET A 73 -23.05 17.04 5.86
C MET A 73 -22.89 18.27 4.97
N ARG A 74 -23.70 18.34 3.91
CA ARG A 74 -24.35 19.57 3.39
C ARG A 74 -25.26 19.22 2.22
#